data_AF-A0A2W4RPN1-F1
#
_entry.id   AF-A0A2W4RPN1-F1
#
_cell.length_a   1.000
_cell.length_b   1.000
_cell.length_c   1.000
_cell.angle_alpha   90.00
_cell.angle_beta   90.00
_cell.angle_gamma   90.00
#
_symmetry.space_group_name_H-M   'P 1'
#
loop_
_entity.id
_entity.type
_entity.pdbx_description
1 polymer ?
#
loop_
_entity_poly.entity_id
_entity_poly.type
_entity_poly.pdbx_seq_one_letter_code
_entity_poly.pdbx_strand_id
1 'polypeptide(L)'
;MLANYLPVLIFFGVATVIAVVLLALGNILGRLGVRHRGDPEKLSAYECGFEAFEDARARFDVRYYLVAILFIVFDLEIAFLFPWAVSMSETGTLGLVAMGI
;
A
#
# COMPACT_ATOMS: atom_id res chain seq x y z
N MET A 1 27.33 6.92 7.25
CA MET A 1 26.13 6.07 7.36
C MET A 1 24.86 6.75 6.84
N LEU A 2 24.47 7.94 7.31
CA LEU A 2 23.26 8.63 6.83
C LEU A 2 23.29 9.05 5.35
N ALA A 3 24.48 9.33 4.80
CA ALA A 3 24.64 9.67 3.38
C ALA A 3 24.14 8.57 2.42
N ASN A 4 24.10 7.30 2.86
CA ASN A 4 23.60 6.19 2.05
C ASN A 4 22.07 6.19 1.88
N TYR A 5 21.34 6.96 2.71
CA TYR A 5 19.89 7.13 2.57
C TYR A 5 19.52 8.26 1.62
N LEU A 6 20.48 9.14 1.28
CA LEU A 6 20.24 10.25 0.35
C LEU A 6 19.81 9.77 -1.05
N PRO A 7 20.43 8.73 -1.66
CA PRO A 7 19.94 8.16 -2.92
C PRO A 7 18.52 7.62 -2.84
N VAL A 8 18.14 6.99 -1.71
CA VAL A 8 16.79 6.45 -1.50
C VAL A 8 15.76 7.58 -1.48
N LEU A 9 16.07 8.66 -0.77
CA LEU A 9 15.19 9.83 -0.69
C LEU A 9 15.06 10.55 -2.04
N ILE A 10 16.15 10.68 -2.80
CA ILE A 10 16.12 11.22 -4.16
C ILE A 10 15.24 10.35 -5.07
N PHE A 11 15.40 9.03 -5.01
CA PHE A 11 14.59 8.10 -5.80
C PHE A 11 13.10 8.23 -5.50
N PHE A 12 12.73 8.26 -4.22
CA PHE A 12 11.34 8.46 -3.80
C PHE A 12 10.78 9.80 -4.28
N GLY A 13 11.57 10.87 -4.19
CA GLY A 13 11.21 12.20 -4.68
C GLY A 13 10.96 12.22 -6.19
N VAL A 14 11.90 11.67 -6.98
CA VAL A 14 11.76 11.58 -8.44
C VAL A 14 10.55 10.74 -8.84
N ALA A 15 10.35 9.58 -8.22
CA ALA A 15 9.20 8.72 -8.50
C ALA A 15 7.86 9.44 -8.23
N THR A 16 7.77 10.15 -7.11
CA THR A 16 6.59 10.94 -6.74
C THR A 16 6.35 12.09 -7.72
N VAL A 17 7.41 12.82 -8.09
CA VAL A 17 7.31 13.92 -9.08
C VAL A 17 6.82 13.40 -10.42
N ILE A 18 7.38 12.28 -10.91
CA ILE A 18 6.95 11.66 -12.17
C ILE A 18 5.47 11.26 -12.08
N ALA A 19 5.04 10.60 -11.00
CA ALA A 19 3.65 10.20 -10.81
C ALA A 19 2.69 11.42 -10.84
N VAL A 20 3.03 12.48 -10.11
CA VAL A 20 2.25 13.73 -10.08
C VAL A 20 2.22 14.40 -11.45
N VAL A 21 3.36 14.50 -12.14
CA VAL A 21 3.45 15.11 -13.48
C VAL A 21 2.60 14.35 -14.49
N LEU A 22 2.64 13.02 -14.49
CA LEU A 22 1.85 12.20 -15.41
C LEU A 22 0.35 12.33 -15.13
N LEU A 23 -0.06 12.31 -13.85
CA LEU A 23 -1.47 12.52 -13.46
C LEU A 23 -1.95 13.94 -13.81
N ALA A 24 -1.13 14.96 -13.53
CA ALA A 24 -1.44 16.34 -13.86
C ALA A 24 -1.55 16.56 -15.36
N LEU A 25 -0.61 16.00 -16.15
CA LEU A 25 -0.62 16.09 -17.60
C LEU A 25 -1.86 15.38 -18.17
N GLY A 26 -2.18 14.18 -17.69
CA GLY A 26 -3.41 13.47 -18.07
C GLY A 26 -4.67 14.29 -17.77
N ASN A 27 -4.72 14.95 -16.61
CA ASN A 27 -5.85 15.81 -16.24
C ASN A 27 -5.93 17.08 -17.11
N ILE A 28 -4.82 17.78 -17.32
CA ILE A 28 -4.76 19.01 -18.13
C ILE A 28 -5.12 18.72 -19.59
N LEU A 29 -4.51 17.69 -20.20
CA LEU A 29 -4.83 17.29 -21.57
C LEU A 29 -6.30 16.83 -21.68
N GLY A 30 -6.82 16.11 -20.68
CA GLY A 30 -8.22 15.70 -20.61
C GLY A 30 -9.21 16.87 -20.49
N ARG A 31 -8.82 17.98 -19.85
CA ARG A 31 -9.61 19.23 -19.77
C ARG A 31 -9.53 20.07 -21.04
N LEU A 32 -8.34 20.14 -21.66
CA LEU A 32 -8.12 20.89 -22.90
C LEU A 32 -8.78 20.22 -24.11
N GLY A 33 -8.89 18.88 -24.11
CA GLY A 33 -9.70 18.14 -25.07
C GLY A 33 -11.20 18.36 -24.83
N VAL A 34 -11.98 18.43 -25.91
CA VAL A 34 -13.45 18.69 -25.97
C VAL A 34 -14.33 17.75 -25.09
N ARG A 35 -13.74 16.81 -24.35
CA ARG A 35 -14.39 15.80 -23.50
C ARG A 35 -14.80 16.29 -22.11
N HIS A 36 -14.69 17.59 -21.82
CA HIS A 36 -15.04 18.19 -20.53
C HIS A 36 -16.52 18.58 -20.40
N ARG A 37 -17.44 17.86 -21.07
CA ARG A 37 -18.85 17.90 -20.67
C ARG A 37 -19.00 16.90 -19.53
N GLY A 38 -19.14 17.43 -18.31
CA GLY A 38 -19.48 16.67 -17.10
C GLY A 38 -20.89 16.12 -17.23
N ASP A 39 -21.07 15.17 -18.15
CA ASP A 39 -22.29 14.41 -18.32
C ASP A 39 -22.55 13.66 -17.01
N PRO A 40 -23.68 13.90 -16.32
CA PRO A 40 -23.99 13.21 -15.08
C PRO A 40 -23.97 11.69 -15.23
N GLU A 41 -24.30 11.15 -16.41
CA GLU A 41 -24.24 9.72 -16.69
C GLU A 41 -22.80 9.20 -16.77
N LYS A 42 -21.83 10.04 -17.15
CA LYS A 42 -20.41 9.66 -17.15
C LYS A 42 -19.82 9.68 -15.73
N LEU A 43 -20.45 10.41 -14.82
CA LEU A 43 -20.04 10.56 -13.42
C LEU A 43 -20.81 9.61 -12.48
N SER A 44 -21.79 8.87 -13.00
CA SER A 44 -22.51 7.85 -12.25
C SER A 44 -21.63 6.64 -11.97
N ALA A 45 -21.96 5.88 -10.93
CA ALA A 45 -21.27 4.63 -10.62
C ALA A 45 -21.54 3.60 -11.73
N TYR A 46 -20.52 2.80 -12.07
CA TYR A 46 -20.67 1.75 -13.05
C TYR A 46 -21.47 0.57 -12.47
N GLU A 47 -22.70 0.41 -12.94
CA GLU A 47 -23.59 -0.72 -12.59
C GLU A 47 -24.36 -1.19 -13.84
N CYS A 48 -23.64 -1.50 -14.93
CA CYS A 48 -24.22 -1.98 -16.19
C CYS A 48 -25.37 -1.12 -16.77
N GLY A 49 -25.39 0.19 -16.48
CA GLY A 49 -26.44 1.13 -16.92
C GLY A 49 -27.63 1.28 -15.96
N PHE A 50 -27.53 0.72 -14.75
CA PHE A 50 -28.50 0.90 -13.68
C PHE A 50 -27.98 1.85 -12.60
N GLU A 51 -28.89 2.34 -11.76
CA GLU A 51 -28.51 3.04 -10.53
C GLU A 51 -27.95 2.04 -9.51
N ALA A 52 -26.97 2.46 -8.71
CA ALA A 52 -26.34 1.60 -7.71
C ALA A 52 -27.39 1.07 -6.71
N PHE A 53 -27.54 -0.25 -6.67
CA PHE A 53 -28.60 -0.92 -5.91
C PHE A 53 -28.32 -1.07 -4.41
N GLU A 54 -27.04 -1.05 -4.01
CA GLU A 54 -26.62 -1.35 -2.63
C GLU A 54 -26.07 -0.13 -1.89
N ASP A 55 -26.37 -0.06 -0.57
CA ASP A 55 -25.73 0.88 0.34
C ASP A 55 -24.26 0.47 0.52
N ALA A 56 -23.33 1.36 0.18
CA ALA A 56 -21.88 1.14 0.29
C ALA A 56 -21.37 0.84 1.72
N ARG A 57 -22.27 0.88 2.72
CA ARG A 57 -22.00 0.58 4.13
C ARG A 57 -22.30 -0.87 4.53
N ALA A 58 -22.51 -1.76 3.55
CA ALA A 58 -22.64 -3.19 3.83
C ALA A 58 -21.44 -3.71 4.64
N ARG A 59 -21.70 -4.62 5.58
CA ARG A 59 -20.63 -5.24 6.36
C ARG A 59 -19.91 -6.24 5.46
N PHE A 60 -18.64 -5.99 5.22
CA PHE A 60 -17.76 -6.94 4.55
C PHE A 60 -17.52 -8.17 5.44
N ASP A 61 -17.18 -9.31 4.82
CA ASP A 61 -16.91 -10.55 5.53
C ASP A 61 -15.77 -10.36 6.56
N VAL A 62 -15.98 -10.89 7.77
CA VAL A 62 -15.02 -10.84 8.89
C VAL A 62 -13.68 -11.52 8.55
N ARG A 63 -13.64 -12.40 7.54
CA ARG A 63 -12.41 -13.04 7.06
C ARG A 63 -11.28 -12.05 6.76
N TYR A 64 -11.57 -10.89 6.18
CA TYR A 64 -10.55 -9.88 5.89
C TYR A 64 -9.92 -9.30 7.16
N TYR A 65 -10.72 -9.13 8.21
CA TYR A 65 -10.25 -8.70 9.51
C TYR A 65 -9.36 -9.76 10.18
N LEU A 66 -9.74 -11.04 10.10
CA LEU A 66 -8.92 -12.13 10.63
C LEU A 66 -7.56 -12.20 9.94
N VAL A 67 -7.53 -12.05 8.61
CA VAL A 67 -6.27 -12.00 7.85
C VAL A 67 -5.42 -10.79 8.25
N ALA A 68 -6.02 -9.61 8.44
CA ALA A 68 -5.30 -8.41 8.83
C ALA A 68 -4.70 -8.51 10.23
N ILE A 69 -5.44 -9.01 11.22
CA ILE A 69 -4.90 -9.20 12.58
C ILE A 69 -3.79 -10.26 12.59
N LEU A 70 -3.99 -11.37 11.88
CA LEU A 70 -2.97 -12.40 11.77
C LEU A 70 -1.69 -11.84 11.14
N PHE A 71 -1.81 -11.03 10.08
CA PHE A 71 -0.69 -10.32 9.48
C PHE A 71 0.03 -9.41 10.48
N ILE A 72 -0.70 -8.61 11.26
CA ILE A 72 -0.10 -7.71 12.27
C ILE A 72 0.69 -8.50 13.32
N VAL A 73 0.13 -9.61 13.82
CA VAL A 73 0.80 -10.45 14.82
C VAL A 73 2.09 -11.04 14.26
N PHE A 74 2.05 -11.59 13.05
CA PHE A 74 3.25 -12.15 12.41
C PHE A 74 4.28 -11.09 12.02
N ASP A 75 3.86 -9.91 11.57
CA ASP A 75 4.77 -8.80 11.24
C ASP A 75 5.51 -8.33 12.51
N LEU A 76 4.80 -8.26 13.64
CA LEU A 76 5.40 -7.96 14.93
C LEU A 76 6.38 -9.06 15.38
N GLU A 77 6.04 -10.33 15.19
CA GLU A 77 6.94 -11.45 15.48
C GLU A 77 8.22 -11.38 14.64
N ILE A 78 8.09 -11.12 13.33
CA ILE A 78 9.22 -10.94 12.41
C ILE A 78 10.13 -9.78 12.86
N ALA A 79 9.55 -8.69 13.38
CA ALA A 79 10.34 -7.58 13.92
C ALA A 79 11.25 -8.00 15.10
N PHE A 80 10.88 -9.03 15.87
CA PHE A 80 11.74 -9.63 16.91
C PHE A 80 12.71 -10.67 16.35
N LEU A 81 12.31 -11.42 15.32
CA LEU A 81 13.18 -12.40 14.67
C LEU A 81 14.35 -11.74 13.93
N PHE A 82 14.17 -10.55 13.34
CA PHE A 82 15.23 -9.86 12.59
C PHE A 82 16.49 -9.57 13.40
N PRO A 83 16.42 -8.90 14.58
CA PRO A 83 17.61 -8.68 15.42
C PRO A 83 18.32 -9.98 15.80
N TRP A 84 17.56 -11.03 16.14
CA TRP A 84 18.12 -12.35 16.45
C TRP A 84 18.81 -12.98 15.24
N ALA A 85 18.21 -12.92 14.06
CA ALA A 85 18.79 -13.43 12.82
C ALA A 85 20.12 -12.74 12.46
N VAL A 86 20.21 -11.43 12.69
CA VAL A 86 21.43 -10.65 12.42
C VAL A 86 22.55 -10.95 13.43
N SER A 87 22.23 -11.27 14.68
CA SER A 87 23.21 -11.59 15.74
C SER A 87 23.33 -13.09 16.07
N MET A 88 22.88 -13.97 15.16
CA MET A 88 22.83 -15.42 15.39
C MET A 88 24.20 -16.02 15.76
N SER A 89 25.29 -15.48 15.21
CA SER A 89 26.66 -15.91 15.55
C SER A 89 27.07 -15.62 16.99
N GLU A 90 26.46 -14.63 17.64
CA GLU A 90 26.77 -14.21 19.01
C GLU A 90 25.88 -14.89 20.05
N THR A 91 24.65 -15.24 19.67
CA THR A 91 23.65 -15.84 20.59
C THR A 91 23.79 -17.35 20.76
N GLY A 92 24.51 -18.02 19.86
CA GLY A 92 24.85 -19.44 19.96
C GLY A 92 23.62 -20.36 19.99
N THR A 93 23.78 -21.56 20.56
CA THR A 93 22.73 -22.58 20.59
C THR A 93 21.54 -22.20 21.48
N LEU A 94 21.75 -21.37 22.51
CA LEU A 94 20.67 -20.88 23.37
C LEU A 94 19.72 -19.94 22.62
N GLY A 95 20.26 -19.03 21.80
CA GLY A 95 19.43 -18.19 20.93
C GLY A 95 18.65 -19.01 19.91
N LEU A 96 19.26 -20.06 19.35
CA LEU A 96 18.61 -20.95 18.42
C LEU A 96 17.44 -21.73 19.05
N VAL A 97 17.62 -22.23 20.27
CA VAL A 97 16.56 -22.95 21.00
C VAL A 97 15.42 -22.01 21.43
N ALA A 98 15.74 -20.78 21.84
CA ALA A 98 14.74 -19.83 22.34
C ALA A 98 13.90 -19.16 21.25
N MET A 99 14.43 -19.04 20.01
CA MET A 99 13.74 -18.38 18.89
C MET A 99 13.35 -19.33 17.77
N GLY A 100 13.99 -20.51 17.66
CA GLY A 100 13.75 -21.50 16.61
C GLY A 100 12.83 -22.66 17.00
N ILE A 101 12.45 -22.75 18.29
CA ILE A 101 11.45 -23.67 18.84
C ILE A 101 10.31 -22.84 19.43
#